data_AF-A0A0B8P322-F1
#
_entry.id   AF-A0A0B8P322-F1
#
_cell.length_a   1.000
_cell.length_b   1.000
_cell.length_c   1.000
_cell.angle_alpha   90.00
_cell.angle_beta   90.00
_cell.angle_gamma   90.00
#
_symmetry.space_group_name_H-M   'P 1'
#
loop_
_entity.id
_entity.type
_entity.pdbx_description
1 polymer ?
#
loop_
_entity_poly.entity_id
_entity_poly.type
_entity_poly.pdbx_seq_one_letter_code
_entity_poly.pdbx_strand_id
1 'polypeptide(L)'
;MVNFSTVIFVSPMNCKPRVESSISKGSLVLRNPSSCVYDLNLARFEFSSGLFSESLGWVDLNAETAGYLLPKRTQKIKLPEKVSKSKKVKTIGPY
;
A
#
# COMPACT_ATOMS: atom_id res chain seq x y z
N MET A 1 9.06 -16.28 -27.27
CA MET A 1 9.69 -16.78 -26.02
C MET A 1 9.01 -16.08 -24.86
N VAL A 2 8.41 -16.81 -23.92
CA VAL A 2 7.70 -16.23 -22.76
C VAL A 2 8.62 -16.35 -21.56
N ASN A 3 8.96 -15.23 -20.93
CA ASN A 3 9.74 -15.20 -19.71
C ASN A 3 8.78 -15.03 -18.52
N PHE A 4 8.85 -15.94 -17.55
CA PHE A 4 8.10 -15.85 -16.32
C PHE A 4 9.07 -15.74 -15.14
N SER A 5 8.64 -15.07 -14.09
CA SER A 5 9.37 -14.97 -12.83
C SER A 5 8.39 -15.19 -11.70
N THR A 6 8.75 -16.08 -10.78
CA THR A 6 7.95 -16.41 -9.60
C THR A 6 8.73 -16.00 -8.36
N VAL A 7 8.03 -15.41 -7.40
CA VAL A 7 8.59 -15.02 -6.11
C VAL A 7 7.84 -15.79 -5.02
N ILE A 8 8.57 -16.38 -4.09
CA ILE A 8 8.02 -17.07 -2.92
C ILE A 8 8.55 -16.37 -1.67
N PHE A 9 7.65 -16.07 -0.73
CA PHE A 9 8.00 -15.47 0.56
C PHE A 9 7.77 -16.47 1.69
N VAL A 10 8.79 -16.68 2.52
CA VAL A 10 8.68 -17.47 3.76
C VAL A 10 8.74 -16.49 4.93
N SER A 11 7.61 -16.33 5.63
CA SER A 11 7.49 -15.41 6.77
C SER A 11 7.60 -16.15 8.11
N PRO A 12 8.03 -15.48 9.19
CA PRO A 12 8.01 -16.06 10.53
C PRO A 12 6.59 -16.48 10.94
N MET A 13 6.46 -17.63 11.61
CA MET A 13 5.14 -18.21 11.99
C MET A 13 4.26 -17.27 12.81
N ASN A 14 4.85 -16.45 13.69
CA ASN A 14 4.12 -15.57 14.60
C ASN A 14 4.09 -14.10 14.13
N CYS A 15 4.24 -13.85 12.83
CA CYS A 15 4.17 -12.48 12.32
C CYS A 15 2.72 -12.00 12.18
N LYS A 16 2.51 -10.73 12.52
CA LYS A 16 1.27 -10.00 12.21
C LYS A 16 1.56 -8.98 11.11
N PRO A 17 1.07 -9.18 9.87
CA PRO A 17 1.22 -8.22 8.80
C PRO A 17 0.67 -6.85 9.22
N ARG A 18 1.44 -5.78 8.99
CA ARG A 18 1.01 -4.41 9.28
C ARG A 18 1.50 -3.45 8.21
N VAL A 19 0.72 -2.42 7.96
CA VAL A 19 1.08 -1.30 7.10
C VAL A 19 0.70 0.00 7.77
N GLU A 20 1.64 0.93 7.78
CA GLU A 20 1.44 2.32 8.18
C GLU A 20 1.34 3.15 6.89
N SER A 21 0.29 3.94 6.77
CA SER A 21 0.04 4.80 5.61
C SER A 21 0.02 6.27 5.99
N SER A 22 0.67 7.11 5.19
CA SER A 22 0.63 8.57 5.34
C SER A 22 0.67 9.26 3.98
N ILE A 23 0.26 10.52 3.93
CA ILE A 23 0.41 11.36 2.75
C ILE A 23 1.54 12.35 2.99
N SER A 24 2.50 12.43 2.06
CA SER A 24 3.59 13.39 2.13
C SER A 24 3.96 13.89 0.74
N LYS A 25 3.94 15.22 0.57
CA LYS A 25 4.34 15.91 -0.66
C LYS A 25 3.67 15.32 -1.93
N GLY A 26 2.35 15.11 -1.89
CA GLY A 26 1.57 14.58 -3.02
C GLY A 26 1.78 13.09 -3.30
N SER A 27 2.32 12.34 -2.34
CA SER A 27 2.55 10.91 -2.45
C SER A 27 1.94 10.14 -1.29
N LEU A 28 1.45 8.94 -1.57
CA LEU A 28 1.18 7.93 -0.56
C LEU A 28 2.50 7.31 -0.12
N VAL A 29 2.76 7.33 1.19
CA VAL A 29 3.91 6.68 1.80
C VAL A 29 3.39 5.50 2.61
N LEU A 30 3.83 4.30 2.24
CA LEU A 30 3.50 3.05 2.90
C LEU A 30 4.74 2.51 3.58
N ARG A 31 4.62 2.11 4.84
CA ARG A 31 5.70 1.48 5.60
C ARG A 31 5.21 0.18 6.20
N ASN A 32 5.99 -0.87 6.02
CA ASN A 32 5.77 -2.14 6.70
C ASN A 32 6.71 -2.23 7.90
N PRO A 33 6.24 -1.93 9.13
CA PRO A 33 7.08 -2.03 10.33
C PRO A 33 7.27 -3.47 10.81
N SER A 34 6.58 -4.46 10.22
CA SER A 34 6.60 -5.85 10.67
C SER A 34 7.80 -6.65 10.13
N SER A 35 7.87 -7.94 10.46
CA SER A 35 8.88 -8.90 9.99
C SER A 35 8.38 -9.81 8.85
N CYS A 36 7.16 -9.61 8.36
CA CYS A 36 6.56 -10.39 7.26
C CYS A 36 6.11 -9.47 6.13
N VAL A 37 5.94 -10.05 4.94
CA VAL A 37 5.43 -9.33 3.77
C VAL A 37 3.98 -8.91 4.02
N TYR A 38 3.62 -7.72 3.56
CA TYR A 38 2.24 -7.26 3.53
C TYR A 38 1.73 -7.27 2.09
N ASP A 39 0.61 -7.96 1.84
CA ASP A 39 -0.04 -7.98 0.54
C ASP A 39 -0.97 -6.77 0.38
N LEU A 40 -0.52 -5.81 -0.42
CA LEU A 40 -1.23 -4.57 -0.71
C LEU A 40 -2.41 -4.79 -1.66
N ASN A 41 -2.43 -5.87 -2.45
CA ASN A 41 -3.53 -6.15 -3.38
C ASN A 41 -4.85 -6.42 -2.64
N LEU A 42 -4.76 -6.85 -1.38
CA LEU A 42 -5.92 -7.08 -0.51
C LEU A 42 -6.32 -5.84 0.30
N ALA A 43 -5.53 -4.77 0.26
CA ALA A 43 -5.80 -3.55 1.01
C ALA A 43 -6.64 -2.54 0.22
N ARG A 44 -7.40 -1.74 0.96
CA ARG A 44 -8.03 -0.51 0.49
C ARG A 44 -7.47 0.69 1.22
N PHE A 45 -7.41 1.82 0.53
CA PHE A 45 -6.90 3.08 1.06
C PHE A 45 -8.02 4.11 1.01
N GLU A 46 -8.48 4.52 2.18
CA GLU A 46 -9.46 5.59 2.32
C GLU A 46 -8.73 6.92 2.40
N PHE A 47 -8.89 7.71 1.34
CA PHE A 47 -8.38 9.06 1.25
C PHE A 47 -9.48 10.04 1.66
N SER A 48 -9.12 11.08 2.43
CA SER A 48 -10.08 12.10 2.84
C SER A 48 -9.53 13.52 2.82
N SER A 49 -10.43 14.47 2.53
CA SER A 49 -10.23 15.91 2.68
C SER A 49 -11.55 16.60 3.01
N GLY A 50 -11.75 16.92 4.30
CA GLY A 50 -13.01 17.51 4.76
C GLY A 50 -14.16 16.50 4.68
N LEU A 51 -15.22 16.86 3.95
CA LEU A 51 -16.41 16.01 3.74
C LEU A 51 -16.25 14.99 2.60
N PHE A 52 -15.19 15.10 1.79
CA PHE A 52 -14.94 14.18 0.69
C PHE A 52 -14.09 13.00 1.17
N SER A 53 -14.55 11.79 0.88
CA SER A 53 -13.80 10.54 1.04
C SER A 53 -13.86 9.71 -0.23
N GLU A 54 -12.76 9.01 -0.51
CA GLU A 54 -12.61 8.13 -1.66
C GLU A 54 -11.85 6.87 -1.21
N SER A 55 -12.31 5.69 -1.62
CA SER A 55 -11.67 4.42 -1.29
C SER A 55 -11.10 3.78 -2.55
N LEU A 56 -9.77 3.62 -2.59
CA LEU A 56 -9.07 3.04 -3.73
C LEU A 56 -8.38 1.73 -3.33
N GLY A 57 -8.44 0.73 -4.20
CA GLY A 57 -7.60 -0.48 -4.09
C GLY A 57 -6.20 -0.22 -4.63
N TRP A 58 -5.31 -1.20 -4.47
CA TRP A 58 -3.93 -1.10 -4.99
C TRP A 58 -3.86 -0.85 -6.49
N VAL A 59 -4.69 -1.56 -7.27
CA VAL A 59 -4.73 -1.43 -8.73
C VAL A 59 -5.14 -0.02 -9.17
N ASP A 60 -6.06 0.62 -8.44
CA ASP A 60 -6.54 1.97 -8.73
C ASP A 60 -5.49 3.06 -8.48
N LEU A 61 -4.47 2.76 -7.66
CA LEU A 61 -3.35 3.67 -7.40
C LEU A 61 -2.35 3.75 -8.56
N ASN A 62 -2.48 2.86 -9.56
CA ASN A 62 -1.60 2.78 -10.72
C ASN A 62 -0.10 2.79 -10.35
N ALA A 63 0.25 2.03 -9.31
CA ALA A 63 1.64 1.92 -8.86
C ALA A 63 2.47 1.10 -9.87
N GLU A 64 3.68 1.56 -10.19
CA GLU A 64 4.61 0.86 -11.09
C GLU A 64 5.21 -0.43 -10.49
N THR A 65 4.85 -0.74 -9.25
CA THR A 65 5.42 -1.84 -8.46
C THR A 65 4.37 -2.90 -8.16
N ALA A 66 4.82 -4.13 -7.93
CA ALA A 66 3.96 -5.19 -7.41
C ALA A 66 3.31 -4.81 -6.05
N GLY A 67 2.14 -5.37 -5.77
CA GLY A 67 1.39 -5.15 -4.52
C GLY A 67 1.97 -5.87 -3.31
N TYR A 68 3.29 -5.95 -3.16
CA TYR A 68 3.94 -6.58 -2.01
C TYR A 68 4.86 -5.59 -1.31
N LEU A 69 4.57 -5.28 -0.04
CA LEU A 69 5.42 -4.43 0.78
C LEU A 69 6.32 -5.29 1.67
N LEU A 70 7.61 -5.32 1.34
CA LEU A 70 8.60 -6.13 2.05
C LEU A 70 8.80 -5.68 3.51
N PRO A 71 9.24 -6.57 4.42
CA PRO A 71 9.49 -6.25 5.82
C PRO A 71 10.45 -5.09 6.00
N LYS A 72 10.15 -4.20 6.96
CA LYS A 72 10.97 -3.03 7.31
C LYS A 72 11.26 -2.07 6.14
N ARG A 73 10.50 -2.17 5.04
CA ARG A 73 10.64 -1.27 3.89
C ARG A 73 9.58 -0.18 3.90
N THR A 74 9.95 0.91 3.23
CA THR A 74 9.07 2.03 2.92
C THR A 74 8.96 2.15 1.42
N GLN A 75 7.75 2.36 0.95
CA GLN A 75 7.43 2.58 -0.43
C GLN A 75 6.69 3.89 -0.58
N LYS A 76 7.02 4.63 -1.64
CA LYS A 76 6.40 5.91 -1.96
C LYS A 76 5.80 5.85 -3.35
N ILE A 77 4.55 6.26 -3.47
CA ILE A 77 3.77 6.18 -4.70
C ILE A 77 3.13 7.54 -4.94
N LYS A 78 3.17 8.02 -6.17
CA LYS A 78 2.50 9.26 -6.55
C LYS A 78 0.99 9.07 -6.39
N LEU A 79 0.29 10.04 -5.79
CA LEU A 79 -1.16 9.97 -5.71
C LEU A 79 -1.77 10.18 -7.11
N PRO A 80 -2.77 9.37 -7.51
CA PRO A 80 -3.51 9.65 -8.73
C PRO A 80 -4.33 10.93 -8.57
N GLU A 81 -4.68 11.55 -9.70
CA GLU A 81 -5.33 12.87 -9.71
C GLU A 81 -6.59 12.92 -8.85
N LYS A 82 -7.39 11.85 -8.87
CA LYS A 82 -8.64 11.69 -8.12
C LYS A 82 -8.49 11.98 -6.61
N VAL A 83 -7.35 11.63 -6.01
CA VAL A 83 -7.07 11.80 -4.57
C VAL A 83 -5.83 12.67 -4.30
N SER A 84 -5.35 13.39 -5.32
CA SER A 84 -4.14 14.23 -5.23
C SER A 84 -4.23 15.34 -4.18
N LYS A 85 -5.45 15.81 -3.88
CA LYS A 85 -5.74 16.85 -2.87
C LYS A 85 -6.01 16.31 -1.47
N SER A 86 -5.97 15.00 -1.27
CA SER A 86 -6.27 14.37 0.01
C SER A 86 -5.22 14.71 1.06
N LYS A 87 -5.67 14.93 2.30
CA LYS A 87 -4.79 15.29 3.43
C LYS A 87 -4.55 14.13 4.38
N LYS A 88 -5.47 13.16 4.40
CA LYS A 88 -5.41 11.98 5.26
C LYS A 88 -5.59 10.73 4.43
N VAL A 89 -4.96 9.66 4.87
CA VAL A 89 -5.16 8.31 4.36
C VAL A 89 -5.30 7.36 5.54
N LYS A 90 -6.23 6.42 5.44
CA LYS A 90 -6.35 5.29 6.34
C LYS A 90 -6.27 4.02 5.50
N THR A 91 -5.44 3.08 5.92
CA THR A 91 -5.43 1.75 5.29
C THR A 91 -6.48 0.88 5.96
N ILE A 92 -7.28 0.20 5.14
CA ILE A 92 -8.21 -0.85 5.53
C ILE A 92 -7.68 -2.13 4.88
N GLY A 93 -7.06 -2.97 5.70
CA GLY A 93 -6.57 -4.28 5.27
C GLY A 93 -7.42 -5.41 5.84
N PRO A 94 -7.26 -6.63 5.32
CA PRO A 94 -7.91 -7.81 5.87
C PRO A 94 -7.28 -8.32 7.19
N TYR A 95 -6.22 -7.66 7.68
CA TYR A 95 -5.43 -8.06 8.87
C TYR A 95 -5.43 -6.98 9.95
#